data_AF-A0A954YTR0-F1
#
_entry.id   AF-A0A954YTR0-F1
#
_cell.length_a   1.000
_cell.length_b   1.000
_cell.length_c   1.000
_cell.angle_alpha   90.00
_cell.angle_beta   90.00
_cell.angle_gamma   90.00
#
_symmetry.space_group_name_H-M   'P 1'
#
loop_
_entity.id
_entity.type
_entity.pdbx_description
1 polymer ?
#
loop_
_entity_poly.entity_id
_entity_poly.type
_entity_poly.pdbx_seq_one_letter_code
_entity_poly.pdbx_strand_id
1 'polypeptide(L)'
;LGKMAGLGDEEIADSRRGTSTDRKTEAVLKFARRIVAERGWVSDEDVASVRAVGVNDVEIAEIVAVVALNIFTNYFNHVAGTKVDFPEVEPVAAPACAC
;
A
#
# COMPACT_ATOMS: atom_id res chain seq x y z
N LEU A 1 14.06 1.58 -4.56
CA LEU A 1 13.37 2.58 -3.72
C LEU A 1 13.58 2.35 -2.22
N GLY A 2 13.09 1.27 -1.61
CA GLY A 2 13.21 1.05 -0.15
C GLY A 2 14.63 1.18 0.42
N LYS A 3 15.63 0.52 -0.20
CA LYS A 3 17.05 0.65 0.21
C LYS A 3 17.57 2.09 0.14
N MET A 4 17.15 2.83 -0.90
CA MET A 4 17.53 4.24 -1.08
C MET A 4 16.88 5.16 -0.04
N ALA A 5 15.75 4.73 0.54
CA ALA A 5 15.05 5.41 1.63
C ALA A 5 15.56 5.00 3.03
N GLY A 6 16.62 4.18 3.10
CA GLY A 6 17.22 3.75 4.37
C GLY A 6 16.53 2.56 5.05
N LEU A 7 15.58 1.90 4.39
CA LEU A 7 14.90 0.73 4.94
C LEU A 7 15.82 -0.51 4.94
N GLY A 8 15.77 -1.29 6.02
CA GLY A 8 16.40 -2.60 6.12
C GLY A 8 15.74 -3.64 5.21
N ASP A 9 16.43 -4.76 4.96
CA ASP A 9 15.90 -5.81 4.08
C ASP A 9 14.59 -6.43 4.60
N GLU A 10 14.43 -6.56 5.93
CA GLU A 10 13.20 -7.04 6.56
C GLU A 10 12.03 -6.07 6.41
N GLU A 11 12.26 -4.78 6.66
CA GLU A 11 11.24 -3.72 6.48
C GLU A 11 10.80 -3.62 5.01
N ILE A 12 11.72 -3.81 4.07
CA ILE A 12 11.41 -3.89 2.64
C ILE A 12 10.54 -5.13 2.35
N ALA A 13 10.87 -6.28 2.93
CA ALA A 13 10.11 -7.50 2.74
C ALA A 13 8.68 -7.37 3.30
N ASP A 14 8.53 -6.77 4.47
CA ASP A 14 7.23 -6.46 5.08
C ASP A 14 6.44 -5.44 4.26
N SER A 15 7.08 -4.36 3.81
CA SER A 15 6.45 -3.36 2.96
C SER A 15 5.91 -3.96 1.66
N ARG A 16 6.65 -4.92 1.05
CA ARG A 16 6.18 -5.63 -0.15
C ARG A 16 5.00 -6.56 0.13
N ARG A 17 4.82 -7.04 1.37
CA ARG A 17 3.62 -7.76 1.83
C ARG A 17 2.48 -6.83 2.23
N GLY A 18 2.74 -5.51 2.29
CA GLY A 18 1.81 -4.52 2.79
C GLY A 18 1.58 -4.65 4.29
N THR A 19 2.63 -4.95 5.05
CA THR A 19 2.63 -5.05 6.52
C THR A 19 3.72 -4.17 7.15
N SER A 20 3.59 -3.84 8.43
CA SER A 20 4.59 -3.14 9.23
C SER A 20 4.51 -3.52 10.71
N THR A 21 5.64 -3.44 11.41
CA THR A 21 5.70 -3.56 12.88
C THR A 21 5.26 -2.28 13.59
N ASP A 22 5.31 -1.13 12.91
CA ASP A 22 4.76 0.13 13.41
C ASP A 22 3.23 0.11 13.29
N ARG A 23 2.56 0.32 14.43
CA ARG A 23 1.11 0.19 14.53
C ARG A 23 0.36 1.18 13.64
N LYS A 24 0.86 2.42 13.50
CA LYS A 24 0.20 3.45 12.68
C LYS A 24 0.38 3.10 11.20
N THR A 25 1.58 2.74 10.79
CA THR A 25 1.92 2.33 9.43
C THR A 25 1.14 1.08 9.00
N GLU A 26 1.02 0.07 9.86
CA GLU A 26 0.22 -1.14 9.61
C GLU A 26 -1.25 -0.80 9.33
N ALA A 27 -1.84 0.12 10.10
CA ALA A 27 -3.22 0.55 9.89
C ALA A 27 -3.39 1.31 8.56
N VAL A 28 -2.44 2.19 8.23
CA VAL A 28 -2.41 2.91 6.95
C VAL A 28 -2.32 1.95 5.77
N LEU A 29 -1.43 0.95 5.84
CA LEU A 29 -1.28 -0.08 4.80
C LEU A 29 -2.55 -0.91 4.62
N LYS A 30 -3.19 -1.33 5.71
CA LYS A 30 -4.48 -2.04 5.68
C LYS A 30 -5.58 -1.20 5.05
N PHE A 31 -5.70 0.06 5.43
CA PHE A 31 -6.70 0.96 4.89
C PHE A 31 -6.48 1.26 3.39
N ALA A 32 -5.23 1.49 2.98
CA ALA A 32 -4.89 1.64 1.56
C ALA A 32 -5.27 0.39 0.74
N ARG A 33 -4.98 -0.81 1.27
CA ARG A 33 -5.40 -2.08 0.64
C ARG A 33 -6.92 -2.19 0.55
N ARG A 34 -7.65 -1.78 1.59
CA ARG A 34 -9.12 -1.76 1.60
C ARG A 34 -9.68 -0.83 0.53
N ILE A 35 -9.14 0.39 0.41
CA ILE A 35 -9.53 1.35 -0.65
C ILE A 35 -9.36 0.73 -2.03
N VAL A 36 -8.22 0.08 -2.29
CA VAL A 36 -7.95 -0.57 -3.59
C VAL A 36 -8.92 -1.73 -3.84
N ALA A 37 -9.10 -2.61 -2.85
CA ALA A 37 -9.96 -3.79 -2.96
C ALA A 37 -11.43 -3.42 -3.20
N GLU A 38 -11.93 -2.45 -2.44
CA GLU A 38 -13.32 -1.99 -2.50
C GLU A 38 -13.52 -0.84 -3.49
N ARG A 39 -12.50 -0.46 -4.27
CA ARG A 39 -12.55 0.62 -5.27
C ARG A 39 -13.09 1.94 -4.69
N GLY A 40 -12.65 2.28 -3.48
CA GLY A 40 -13.03 3.49 -2.76
C GLY A 40 -14.32 3.37 -1.92
N TRP A 41 -15.07 2.28 -2.01
CA TRP A 41 -16.28 2.05 -1.21
C TRP A 41 -15.94 1.51 0.18
N VAL A 42 -15.21 2.30 0.97
CA VAL A 42 -14.89 1.96 2.36
C VAL A 42 -16.03 2.33 3.31
N SER A 43 -16.18 1.57 4.39
CA SER A 43 -17.18 1.83 5.43
C SER A 43 -16.73 2.89 6.44
N ASP A 44 -17.68 3.42 7.21
CA ASP A 44 -17.35 4.30 8.34
C ASP A 44 -16.48 3.59 9.40
N GLU A 45 -16.65 2.26 9.55
CA GLU A 45 -15.82 1.44 10.43
C GLU A 45 -14.37 1.37 9.95
N ASP A 46 -14.15 1.24 8.63
CA ASP A 46 -12.80 1.27 8.05
C ASP A 46 -12.11 2.60 8.37
N VAL A 47 -12.81 3.73 8.22
CA VAL A 47 -12.29 5.07 8.54
C VAL A 47 -12.09 5.26 10.05
N ALA A 48 -13.00 4.77 10.88
CA ALA A 48 -12.86 4.82 12.33
C ALA A 48 -11.64 4.02 12.81
N SER A 49 -11.35 2.87 12.18
CA SER A 49 -10.23 2.01 12.56
C SER A 49 -8.87 2.69 12.41
N VAL A 50 -8.67 3.50 11.37
CA VAL A 50 -7.42 4.27 11.17
C VAL A 50 -7.35 5.48 12.10
N ARG A 51 -8.46 6.16 12.35
CA ARG A 51 -8.52 7.26 13.33
C ARG A 51 -8.17 6.78 14.74
N ALA A 52 -8.56 5.55 15.09
CA ALA A 52 -8.27 4.96 16.40
C ALA A 52 -6.77 4.77 16.69
N VAL A 53 -5.91 4.82 15.67
CA VAL A 53 -4.44 4.80 15.84
C VAL A 53 -3.78 6.16 15.60
N GLY A 54 -4.58 7.24 15.61
CA GLY A 54 -4.08 8.61 15.53
C GLY A 54 -3.80 9.09 14.09
N VAL A 55 -4.43 8.49 13.08
CA VAL A 55 -4.46 9.04 11.72
C VAL A 55 -5.54 10.13 11.66
N ASN A 56 -5.16 11.34 11.27
CA ASN A 56 -6.09 12.47 11.15
C ASN A 56 -6.71 12.58 9.74
N ASP A 57 -7.67 13.48 9.56
CA ASP A 57 -8.40 13.64 8.29
C ASP A 57 -7.51 14.14 7.13
N VAL A 58 -6.46 14.92 7.42
CA VAL A 58 -5.48 15.35 6.41
C VAL A 58 -4.67 14.14 5.94
N GLU A 59 -4.18 13.32 6.87
CA GLU A 59 -3.46 12.08 6.55
C GLU A 59 -4.36 11.10 5.78
N ILE A 60 -5.65 10.99 6.11
CA ILE A 60 -6.62 10.18 5.35
C ILE A 60 -6.74 10.68 3.90
N ALA A 61 -6.85 11.99 3.71
CA ALA A 61 -6.91 12.57 2.37
C ALA A 61 -5.61 12.30 1.58
N GLU A 62 -4.45 12.39 2.23
CA GLU A 62 -3.15 12.04 1.64
C GLU A 62 -3.07 10.57 1.24
N ILE A 63 -3.56 9.65 2.08
CA ILE A 63 -3.61 8.22 1.77
C ILE A 63 -4.43 7.98 0.51
N VAL A 64 -5.63 8.58 0.41
CA VAL A 64 -6.49 8.46 -0.78
C VAL A 64 -5.79 9.03 -2.02
N ALA A 65 -5.13 10.19 -1.89
CA ALA A 65 -4.39 10.81 -2.99
C ALA A 65 -3.24 9.92 -3.48
N VAL A 66 -2.46 9.34 -2.56
CA VAL A 66 -1.35 8.43 -2.90
C VAL A 66 -1.87 7.14 -3.53
N VAL A 67 -2.98 6.58 -3.05
CA VAL A 67 -3.62 5.41 -3.67
C VAL A 67 -4.05 5.73 -5.10
N ALA A 68 -4.73 6.86 -5.32
CA ALA A 68 -5.16 7.29 -6.64
C ALA A 68 -3.97 7.49 -7.60
N LEU A 69 -2.89 8.14 -7.12
CA LEU A 69 -1.67 8.34 -7.88
C LEU A 69 -1.03 7.00 -8.28
N ASN A 70 -0.95 6.03 -7.36
CA ASN A 70 -0.42 4.70 -7.66
C ASN A 70 -1.28 3.95 -8.68
N ILE A 71 -2.62 4.02 -8.58
CA ILE A 71 -3.51 3.41 -9.57
C ILE A 71 -3.29 4.04 -10.95
N PHE A 72 -3.24 5.37 -11.01
CA PHE A 72 -2.99 6.10 -12.24
C PHE A 72 -1.68 5.69 -12.90
N THR A 73 -0.57 5.71 -12.16
CA THR A 73 0.75 5.37 -12.72
C THR A 73 0.85 3.89 -13.11
N ASN A 74 0.26 2.98 -12.33
CA ASN A 74 0.21 1.56 -12.68
C ASN A 74 -0.56 1.34 -13.99
N TYR A 75 -1.73 1.95 -14.12
CA TYR A 75 -2.55 1.79 -15.32
C TYR A 75 -1.89 2.43 -16.54
N PHE A 76 -1.29 3.61 -16.37
CA PHE A 76 -0.52 4.25 -17.42
C PHE A 76 0.61 3.34 -17.91
N ASN A 77 1.40 2.75 -17.01
CA ASN A 77 2.49 1.86 -17.36
C ASN A 77 2.02 0.57 -18.04
N HIS A 78 0.89 0.00 -17.60
CA HIS A 78 0.29 -1.16 -18.27
C HIS A 78 -0.12 -0.85 -19.71
N VAL A 79 -0.78 0.30 -19.93
CA VAL A 79 -1.22 0.73 -21.26
C VAL A 79 -0.02 1.05 -22.17
N ALA A 80 1.02 1.68 -21.63
CA ALA A 80 2.22 2.03 -22.38
C ALA A 80 3.16 0.83 -22.65
N GLY A 81 2.99 -0.29 -21.94
CA GLY A 81 3.92 -1.42 -22.01
C GLY A 81 5.31 -1.06 -21.49
N THR A 82 5.39 -0.21 -20.47
CA THR A 82 6.66 0.30 -19.92
C THR A 82 7.54 -0.86 -19.44
N LYS A 83 8.80 -0.91 -19.88
CA LYS A 83 9.80 -1.86 -19.40
C LYS A 83 10.39 -1.38 -18.07
N VAL A 84 10.50 -2.27 -17.10
CA VAL A 84 11.15 -1.99 -15.81
C VAL A 84 12.65 -1.85 -16.02
N ASP A 85 13.23 -0.74 -15.54
CA ASP A 85 14.64 -0.35 -15.67
C ASP A 85 15.44 -0.56 -14.37
N PHE A 86 14.87 -1.28 -13.41
CA PHE A 86 15.49 -1.63 -12.12
C PHE A 86 15.71 -3.14 -12.00
N PRO A 87 16.62 -3.59 -11.11
CA PRO A 87 16.90 -5.01 -10.90
C PRO A 87 15.64 -5.81 -10.58
N GLU A 88 15.51 -6.98 -11.22
CA GLU A 88 14.46 -7.93 -10.90
C GLU A 88 14.60 -8.45 -9.47
N VAL A 89 13.45 -8.75 -8.88
CA VAL A 89 13.30 -9.17 -7.49
C VAL A 89 12.28 -10.28 -7.45
N GLU A 90 12.58 -11.34 -6.71
CA GLU A 90 11.68 -12.48 -6.55
C GLU A 90 10.28 -12.01 -6.10
N PRO A 91 9.20 -12.45 -6.78
CA PRO A 91 7.84 -12.11 -6.38
C PRO A 91 7.60 -12.47 -4.93
N VAL A 92 6.89 -11.61 -4.20
CA VAL A 92 6.35 -12.03 -2.91
C VAL A 92 5.29 -13.10 -3.18
N ALA A 93 5.42 -14.27 -2.56
CA ALA A 93 4.43 -15.32 -2.68
C ALA A 93 3.04 -14.75 -2.39
N ALA A 94 2.09 -15.01 -3.30
CA ALA A 94 0.70 -14.65 -3.08
C ALA A 94 0.21 -15.33 -1.79
N PRO A 95 -0.64 -14.67 -0.97
CA PRO A 95 -1.30 -15.37 0.12
C PRO A 95 -1.98 -16.61 -0.46
N ALA A 96 -1.78 -17.77 0.17
CA ALA A 96 -2.42 -19.00 -0.25
C ALA A 96 -3.93 -18.74 -0.36
N CYS A 97 -4.53 -19.03 -1.52
CA CYS A 97 -5.98 -19.05 -1.63
C CYS A 97 -6.49 -19.97 -0.51
N ALA A 98 -7.22 -19.40 0.45
CA ALA A 98 -8.02 -20.19 1.36
C ALA A 98 -9.15 -20.78 0.53
N CYS A 99 -9.10 -22.10 0.29
CA CYS A 99 -10.21 -22.87 -0.26
C CYS A 99 -11.39 -22.91 0.71
#